data_AF-A0A6J7K2G4-F1
#
_entry.id   AF-A0A6J7K2G4-F1
#
_cell.length_a   1.000
_cell.length_b   1.000
_cell.length_c   1.000
_cell.angle_alpha   90.00
_cell.angle_beta   90.00
_cell.angle_gamma   90.00
#
_symmetry.space_group_name_H-M   'P 1'
#
loop_
_entity.id
_entity.type
_entity.pdbx_description
1 polymer ?
#
loop_
_entity_poly.entity_id
_entity_poly.type
_entity_poly.pdbx_seq_one_letter_code
_entity_poly.pdbx_strand_id
1 'polypeptide(L)'
;MALDHDAQLLNEETMDFILDVLSGELTRGESIYESDERELIDAEFESIVSGLSLDESAPTTYLDELDARAYDPEGFIPPNPKLPMPDQISKLAMLGVVGGGTYMLFEIFFDINLLGMGPWPGVLGFIAGASTYIWRSARAEDDFGDGVEL
;
A
#
# COMPACT_ATOMS: atom_id res chain seq x y z
N MET A 1 41.79 36.97 5.50
CA MET A 1 42.34 35.96 6.43
C MET A 1 41.76 36.23 7.81
N ALA A 2 40.46 36.01 7.97
CA ALA A 2 39.71 36.24 9.22
C ALA A 2 38.79 35.04 9.49
N LEU A 3 38.20 34.48 8.43
CA LEU A 3 37.33 33.30 8.47
C LEU A 3 37.97 32.02 9.06
N ASP A 4 39.29 31.87 8.93
CA ASP A 4 40.00 30.65 9.38
C ASP A 4 40.26 30.64 10.89
N HIS A 5 40.40 31.84 11.49
CA HIS A 5 40.57 32.00 12.93
C HIS A 5 39.25 31.76 13.68
N ASP A 6 38.15 32.29 13.15
CA ASP A 6 36.82 32.17 13.76
C ASP A 6 36.28 30.72 13.70
N ALA A 7 36.68 29.96 12.68
CA ALA A 7 36.28 28.56 12.53
C ALA A 7 36.93 27.63 13.57
N GLN A 8 38.19 27.90 13.96
CA GLN A 8 38.88 27.12 14.98
C GLN A 8 38.31 27.41 16.37
N LEU A 9 38.10 28.69 16.68
CA LEU A 9 37.50 29.12 17.94
C LEU A 9 36.10 28.52 18.13
N LEU A 10 35.25 28.54 17.09
CA LEU A 10 33.90 27.99 17.18
C LEU A 10 33.90 26.47 17.43
N ASN A 11 34.82 25.74 16.79
CA ASN A 11 34.93 24.29 17.00
C ASN A 11 35.40 23.96 18.42
N GLU A 12 36.31 24.76 18.97
CA GLU A 12 36.81 24.61 20.34
C GLU A 12 35.68 24.89 21.35
N GLU A 13 34.98 26.02 21.22
CA GLU A 13 33.84 26.36 22.07
C GLU A 13 32.68 25.35 21.97
N THR A 14 32.43 24.80 20.76
CA THR A 14 31.39 23.77 20.57
C THR A 14 31.78 22.44 21.21
N MET A 15 33.07 22.06 21.13
CA MET A 15 33.56 20.84 21.76
C MET A 15 33.44 20.94 23.28
N ASP A 16 33.86 22.05 23.87
CA ASP A 16 33.75 22.29 25.30
C ASP A 16 32.29 22.26 25.76
N PHE A 17 31.38 22.90 25.02
CA PHE A 17 29.95 22.85 25.32
C PHE A 17 29.39 21.41 25.31
N ILE A 18 29.76 20.60 24.32
CA ILE A 18 29.31 19.20 24.24
C ILE A 18 29.86 18.38 25.41
N LEU A 19 31.12 18.61 25.79
CA LEU A 19 31.75 17.92 26.91
C LEU A 19 31.09 18.30 28.23
N ASP A 20 30.74 19.57 28.42
CA ASP A 20 30.03 20.05 29.61
C ASP A 20 28.59 19.51 29.71
N VAL A 21 27.91 19.30 28.56
CA VAL A 21 26.59 18.64 28.51
C VAL A 21 26.71 17.17 28.87
N LEU A 22 27.74 16.48 28.37
CA LEU A 22 27.95 15.05 28.61
C LEU A 22 28.46 14.74 30.02
N SER A 23 29.31 15.60 30.58
CA SER A 23 29.78 15.50 31.97
C SER A 23 28.68 15.86 32.97
N GLY A 24 27.63 16.54 32.51
CA GLY A 24 26.54 17.06 33.34
C GLY A 24 26.93 18.34 34.11
N GLU A 25 28.09 18.94 33.80
CA GLU A 25 28.61 20.14 34.47
C GLU A 25 27.88 21.42 34.04
N LEU A 26 27.30 21.44 32.83
CA LEU A 26 26.30 22.45 32.44
C LEU A 26 24.99 22.22 33.22
N THR A 27 24.97 22.71 34.46
CA THR A 27 23.75 23.05 35.18
C THR A 27 23.08 24.19 34.43
N ARG A 28 22.20 23.85 33.48
CA ARG A 28 21.21 24.79 32.95
C ARG A 28 20.46 25.34 34.16
N GLY A 29 20.72 26.60 34.54
CA GLY A 29 19.97 27.35 35.56
C GLY A 29 19.90 26.71 36.94
N GLU A 30 20.88 26.97 37.82
CA GLU A 30 20.79 26.59 39.23
C GLU A 30 19.66 27.37 39.94
N SER A 31 18.46 26.82 39.92
CA SER A 31 17.42 27.10 40.90
C SER A 31 17.05 25.79 41.58
N ILE A 32 16.86 25.82 42.89
CA ILE A 32 16.53 24.65 43.72
C ILE A 32 15.32 23.87 43.15
N TYR A 33 14.43 24.56 42.44
CA TYR A 33 13.25 23.99 41.79
C TYR A 33 13.57 23.04 40.61
N GLU A 34 14.66 23.24 39.87
CA GLU A 34 15.03 22.38 38.73
C GLU A 34 15.74 21.08 39.17
N SER A 35 16.28 21.03 40.40
CA SER A 35 16.86 19.82 40.97
C SER A 35 15.79 18.78 41.32
N ASP A 36 14.69 19.23 41.93
CA ASP A 36 13.56 18.37 42.31
C ASP A 36 12.85 17.81 41.05
N GLU A 37 12.80 18.58 39.97
CA GLU A 37 12.24 18.12 38.68
C GLU A 37 13.06 16.98 38.06
N ARG A 38 14.39 16.99 38.20
CA ARG A 38 15.25 15.90 37.68
C ARG A 38 15.07 14.62 38.46
N GLU A 39 15.00 14.70 39.78
CA GLU A 39 14.74 13.53 40.63
C GLU A 39 13.35 12.94 40.34
N LEU A 40 12.36 13.80 40.07
CA LEU A 40 11.03 13.37 39.62
C LEU A 40 11.07 12.70 38.24
N ILE A 41 11.81 13.25 37.28
CA ILE A 41 11.98 12.70 35.93
C ILE A 41 12.67 11.33 35.98
N ASP A 42 13.74 11.20 36.76
CA ASP A 42 14.48 9.94 36.91
C ASP A 42 13.61 8.86 37.57
N ALA A 43 12.83 9.22 38.59
CA ALA A 43 11.88 8.32 39.23
C ALA A 43 10.74 7.89 38.29
N GLU A 44 10.21 8.79 37.46
CA GLU A 44 9.22 8.43 36.43
C GLU A 44 9.83 7.53 35.36
N PHE A 45 11.05 7.82 34.91
CA PHE A 45 11.75 6.99 33.93
C PHE A 45 11.99 5.57 34.47
N GLU A 46 12.43 5.45 35.73
CA GLU A 46 12.63 4.14 36.38
C GLU A 46 11.29 3.39 36.56
N SER A 47 10.20 4.10 36.84
CA SER A 47 8.84 3.54 36.85
C SER A 47 8.43 2.99 35.47
N ILE A 48 8.70 3.72 34.38
CA ILE A 48 8.43 3.26 33.01
C ILE A 48 9.29 2.04 32.65
N VAL A 49 10.58 2.06 32.99
CA VAL A 49 11.52 0.97 32.71
C VAL A 49 11.16 -0.29 33.52
N SER A 50 10.78 -0.13 34.79
CA SER A 50 10.32 -1.24 35.64
C SER A 50 8.97 -1.79 35.19
N GLY A 51 8.10 -0.94 34.63
CA GLY A 51 6.88 -1.34 33.94
C GLY A 51 7.12 -2.00 32.57
N LEU A 52 8.33 -1.91 32.02
CA LEU A 52 8.72 -2.61 30.80
C LEU A 52 9.31 -4.00 31.09
N SER A 53 9.74 -4.26 32.33
CA SER A 53 10.14 -5.59 32.82
C SER A 53 8.92 -6.44 33.22
N LEU A 54 7.90 -6.45 32.36
CA LEU A 54 6.71 -7.28 32.53
C LEU A 54 6.91 -8.66 31.90
N ASP A 55 6.40 -9.64 32.63
CA ASP A 55 6.21 -11.08 32.41
C ASP A 55 5.52 -11.48 31.07
N GLU A 56 5.98 -10.96 29.93
CA GLU A 56 5.36 -11.20 28.62
C GLU A 56 6.36 -11.70 27.57
N SER A 57 7.44 -12.34 27.99
CA SER A 57 8.06 -13.35 27.12
C SER A 57 7.18 -14.60 27.19
N ALA A 58 6.03 -14.56 26.51
CA ALA A 58 5.37 -15.80 26.14
C ALA A 58 6.44 -16.73 25.54
N PRO A 59 6.40 -18.04 25.80
CA PRO A 59 7.40 -18.98 25.28
C PRO A 59 7.44 -19.03 23.75
N THR A 60 6.54 -18.31 23.09
CA THR A 60 6.42 -18.10 21.66
C THR A 60 6.60 -16.63 21.34
N THR A 61 7.43 -16.33 20.35
CA THR A 61 7.51 -14.98 19.76
C THR A 61 6.38 -14.79 18.75
N TYR A 62 6.03 -13.54 18.44
CA TYR A 62 5.10 -13.21 17.34
C TYR A 62 5.40 -13.97 16.02
N LEU A 63 6.68 -14.22 15.73
CA LEU A 63 7.09 -14.99 14.56
C LEU A 63 6.74 -16.49 14.68
N ASP A 64 6.83 -17.08 15.86
CA ASP A 64 6.44 -18.47 16.11
C ASP A 64 4.92 -18.65 15.97
N GLU A 65 4.13 -17.65 16.38
CA GLU A 65 2.67 -17.65 16.21
C GLU A 65 2.23 -17.44 14.75
N LEU A 66 3.02 -16.73 13.95
CA LEU A 66 2.80 -16.62 12.51
C LEU A 66 3.14 -17.93 11.80
N ASP A 67 4.23 -18.59 12.18
CA ASP A 67 4.65 -19.87 11.60
C ASP A 67 3.66 -20.99 11.98
N ALA A 68 3.15 -20.99 13.22
CA ALA A 68 2.09 -21.89 13.66
C ALA A 68 0.77 -21.70 12.89
N ARG A 69 0.43 -20.47 12.49
CA ARG A 69 -0.78 -20.16 11.71
C ARG A 69 -0.79 -20.77 10.31
N ALA A 70 0.38 -21.04 9.72
CA ALA A 70 0.47 -21.69 8.41
C ALA A 70 0.02 -23.17 8.45
N TYR A 71 0.05 -23.78 9.63
CA TYR A 71 -0.34 -25.18 9.88
C TYR A 71 -1.66 -25.30 10.65
N ASP A 72 -2.38 -24.19 10.86
CA ASP A 72 -3.67 -24.18 11.53
C ASP A 72 -4.73 -24.85 10.63
N PRO A 73 -5.32 -25.98 11.06
CA PRO A 73 -6.38 -26.65 10.30
C PRO A 73 -7.66 -25.80 10.14
N GLU A 74 -7.84 -24.78 10.99
CA GLU A 74 -8.93 -23.80 10.93
C GLU A 74 -8.46 -22.44 10.35
N GLY A 75 -7.24 -22.39 9.81
CA GLY A 75 -6.66 -21.19 9.21
C GLY A 75 -7.44 -20.70 7.99
N PHE A 76 -7.30 -19.41 7.67
CA PHE A 76 -7.95 -18.83 6.50
C PHE A 76 -7.51 -19.55 5.21
N ILE A 77 -8.41 -20.32 4.62
CA ILE A 77 -8.24 -20.88 3.29
C ILE A 77 -8.71 -19.80 2.30
N PRO A 78 -7.81 -19.16 1.54
CA PRO A 78 -8.23 -18.17 0.56
C PRO A 78 -9.23 -18.84 -0.39
N PRO A 79 -10.40 -18.23 -0.64
CA PRO A 79 -11.31 -18.76 -1.64
C PRO A 79 -10.56 -18.83 -2.96
N ASN A 80 -10.74 -19.92 -3.72
CA ASN A 80 -10.19 -20.04 -5.06
C ASN A 80 -11.21 -19.44 -6.04
N PRO A 81 -11.12 -18.15 -6.41
CA PRO A 81 -12.10 -17.55 -7.31
C PRO A 81 -12.02 -18.25 -8.66
N LYS A 82 -13.10 -18.94 -9.04
CA LYS A 82 -13.25 -19.45 -10.39
C LYS A 82 -13.54 -18.26 -11.29
N LEU A 83 -12.75 -18.09 -12.35
CA LEU A 83 -13.02 -17.06 -13.35
C LEU A 83 -14.44 -17.29 -13.91
N PRO A 84 -15.31 -16.27 -13.94
CA PRO A 84 -16.65 -16.42 -14.49
C PRO A 84 -16.53 -16.78 -15.97
N MET A 85 -17.19 -17.87 -16.37
CA MET A 85 -17.22 -18.25 -17.77
C MET A 85 -17.98 -17.17 -18.56
N PRO A 86 -17.44 -16.69 -19.69
CA PRO A 86 -18.12 -15.66 -20.46
C PRO A 86 -19.42 -16.22 -21.04
N ASP A 87 -20.52 -15.60 -20.66
CA ASP A 87 -21.85 -15.84 -21.22
C ASP A 87 -21.93 -15.46 -22.70
N GLN A 88 -22.93 -15.96 -23.42
CA GLN A 88 -23.11 -15.81 -24.86
C GLN A 88 -23.13 -14.34 -25.30
N ILE A 89 -23.73 -13.45 -24.50
CA ILE A 89 -23.75 -12.00 -24.78
C ILE A 89 -22.37 -11.36 -24.61
N SER A 90 -21.58 -11.77 -23.61
CA SER A 90 -20.20 -11.29 -23.43
C SER A 90 -19.29 -11.76 -24.54
N LYS A 91 -19.48 -13.00 -25.01
CA LYS A 91 -18.77 -13.53 -26.18
C LYS A 91 -19.09 -12.73 -27.44
N LEU A 92 -20.35 -12.37 -27.64
CA LEU A 92 -20.76 -11.54 -28.78
C LEU A 92 -20.16 -10.13 -28.67
N ALA A 93 -20.15 -9.52 -27.49
CA ALA A 93 -19.54 -8.21 -27.27
C ALA A 93 -18.03 -8.23 -27.57
N MET A 94 -17.31 -9.24 -27.08
CA MET A 94 -15.90 -9.45 -27.40
C MET A 94 -15.66 -9.65 -28.90
N LEU A 95 -16.50 -10.45 -29.56
CA LEU A 95 -16.45 -10.63 -31.01
C LEU A 95 -16.69 -9.31 -31.75
N GLY A 96 -17.62 -8.47 -31.30
CA GLY A 96 -17.90 -7.17 -31.89
C GLY A 96 -16.72 -6.20 -31.76
N VAL A 97 -16.09 -6.15 -30.58
CA VAL A 97 -14.90 -5.30 -30.34
C VAL A 97 -13.71 -5.79 -31.14
N VAL A 98 -13.32 -7.07 -30.99
CA VAL A 98 -12.13 -7.62 -31.65
C VAL A 98 -12.36 -7.72 -33.15
N GLY A 99 -13.50 -8.28 -33.57
CA GLY A 99 -13.85 -8.45 -34.98
C GLY A 99 -14.11 -7.13 -35.70
N GLY A 100 -14.87 -6.21 -35.09
CA GLY A 100 -15.14 -4.89 -35.66
C GLY A 100 -13.88 -4.03 -35.77
N GLY A 101 -13.05 -4.02 -34.72
CA GLY A 101 -11.76 -3.33 -34.74
C GLY A 101 -10.78 -3.92 -35.77
N THR A 102 -10.67 -5.26 -35.83
CA THR A 102 -9.80 -5.94 -36.80
C THR A 102 -10.26 -5.70 -38.23
N TYR A 103 -11.56 -5.81 -38.51
CA TYR A 103 -12.13 -5.51 -39.83
C TYR A 103 -11.82 -4.07 -40.25
N MET A 104 -12.06 -3.10 -39.36
CA MET A 104 -11.84 -1.69 -39.65
C MET A 104 -10.38 -1.40 -39.97
N LEU A 105 -9.45 -1.89 -39.14
CA LEU A 105 -8.01 -1.72 -39.38
C LEU A 105 -7.55 -2.44 -40.64
N PHE A 106 -8.10 -3.62 -40.93
CA PHE A 106 -7.77 -4.39 -42.13
C PHE A 106 -8.16 -3.65 -43.40
N GLU A 107 -9.39 -3.12 -43.50
CA GLU A 107 -9.81 -2.37 -44.69
C GLU A 107 -9.02 -1.08 -44.86
N ILE A 108 -8.68 -0.38 -43.77
CA ILE A 108 -7.86 0.84 -43.80
C ILE A 108 -6.44 0.55 -44.28
N PHE A 109 -5.82 -0.53 -43.79
CA PHE A 109 -4.40 -0.81 -44.06
C PHE A 109 -4.18 -1.42 -45.45
N PHE A 110 -5.13 -2.22 -45.94
CA PHE A 110 -4.99 -2.93 -47.21
C PHE A 110 -5.73 -2.27 -48.38
N ASP A 111 -6.52 -1.22 -48.13
CA ASP A 111 -7.35 -0.53 -49.13
C ASP A 111 -8.28 -1.51 -49.91
N ILE A 112 -8.73 -2.54 -49.20
CA ILE A 112 -9.64 -3.58 -49.70
C ILE A 112 -11.03 -3.29 -49.13
N ASN A 113 -12.04 -3.28 -49.99
CA ASN A 113 -13.43 -3.13 -49.57
C ASN A 113 -14.10 -4.52 -49.52
N LEU A 114 -13.94 -5.22 -48.39
CA LEU A 114 -14.32 -6.62 -48.23
C LEU A 114 -15.85 -6.80 -48.32
N LEU A 115 -16.60 -5.88 -47.70
CA LEU A 115 -18.06 -5.94 -47.62
C LEU A 115 -18.77 -4.99 -48.59
N GLY A 116 -18.01 -4.29 -49.46
CA GLY A 116 -18.56 -3.28 -50.38
C GLY A 116 -19.00 -1.97 -49.71
N MET A 117 -18.94 -1.88 -48.38
CA MET A 117 -19.45 -0.77 -47.56
C MET A 117 -18.35 0.07 -46.89
N GLY A 118 -17.08 -0.22 -47.20
CA GLY A 118 -15.93 0.41 -46.55
C GLY A 118 -15.88 0.10 -45.04
N PRO A 119 -15.06 0.82 -44.26
CA PRO A 119 -14.75 0.45 -42.87
C PRO A 119 -15.92 0.65 -41.88
N TRP A 120 -17.03 1.24 -42.32
CA TRP A 120 -18.17 1.62 -41.49
C TRP A 120 -18.84 0.47 -40.71
N PRO A 121 -19.03 -0.74 -41.28
CA PRO A 121 -19.53 -1.90 -40.55
C PRO A 121 -18.64 -2.29 -39.37
N GLY A 122 -17.32 -2.17 -39.50
CA GLY A 122 -16.36 -2.41 -38.42
C GLY A 122 -16.48 -1.40 -37.29
N VAL A 123 -16.64 -0.11 -37.63
CA VAL A 123 -16.85 0.96 -36.66
C VAL A 123 -18.13 0.72 -35.84
N LEU A 124 -19.24 0.36 -36.49
CA LEU A 124 -20.49 0.06 -35.81
C LEU A 124 -20.38 -1.17 -34.90
N GLY A 125 -19.73 -2.25 -35.38
CA GLY A 125 -19.49 -3.45 -34.59
C GLY A 125 -18.63 -3.18 -33.36
N PHE A 126 -17.58 -2.37 -33.51
CA PHE A 126 -16.69 -1.98 -32.42
C PHE A 126 -17.43 -1.17 -31.35
N ILE A 127 -18.17 -0.13 -31.75
CA ILE A 127 -18.93 0.74 -30.84
C ILE A 127 -20.04 -0.05 -30.12
N ALA A 128 -20.78 -0.89 -30.85
CA ALA A 128 -21.84 -1.70 -30.26
C ALA A 128 -21.27 -2.73 -29.26
N GLY A 129 -20.15 -3.37 -29.60
CA GLY A 129 -19.44 -4.29 -28.71
C GLY A 129 -18.93 -3.60 -27.44
N ALA A 130 -18.27 -2.45 -27.58
CA ALA A 130 -17.77 -1.67 -26.45
C ALA A 130 -18.90 -1.16 -25.55
N SER A 131 -19.98 -0.66 -26.14
CA SER A 131 -21.16 -0.19 -25.39
C SER A 131 -21.80 -1.32 -24.59
N THR A 132 -21.94 -2.51 -25.21
CA THR A 132 -22.50 -3.69 -24.53
C THR A 132 -21.60 -4.17 -23.40
N TYR A 133 -20.28 -4.15 -23.61
CA TYR A 133 -19.30 -4.53 -22.60
C TYR A 133 -19.38 -3.61 -21.37
N ILE A 134 -19.39 -2.29 -21.58
CA ILE A 134 -19.48 -1.28 -20.51
C ILE A 134 -20.82 -1.38 -19.77
N TRP A 135 -21.92 -1.50 -20.51
CA TRP A 135 -23.26 -1.63 -19.91
C TRP A 135 -23.37 -2.86 -19.03
N ARG A 136 -22.72 -3.96 -19.41
CA ARG A 136 -22.70 -5.20 -18.63
C ARG A 136 -21.75 -5.12 -17.44
N SER A 137 -20.56 -4.53 -17.58
CA SER A 137 -19.65 -4.36 -16.45
C SER A 137 -20.23 -3.46 -15.36
N ALA A 138 -21.04 -2.47 -15.75
CA ALA A 138 -21.76 -1.61 -14.80
C ALA A 138 -22.91 -2.30 -14.06
N ARG A 139 -23.35 -3.49 -14.51
CA ARG A 139 -24.43 -4.31 -13.91
C ARG A 139 -23.91 -5.56 -13.19
N ALA A 140 -22.60 -5.73 -13.07
CA ALA A 140 -22.02 -6.93 -12.47
C ALA A 140 -22.34 -7.09 -10.97
N GLU A 141 -22.79 -6.03 -10.28
CA GLU A 141 -23.14 -6.07 -8.85
C GLU A 141 -24.52 -6.70 -8.56
N ASP A 142 -25.40 -6.78 -9.56
CA ASP A 142 -26.79 -7.25 -9.38
C ASP A 142 -26.92 -8.80 -9.34
N ASP A 143 -25.86 -9.56 -9.64
CA ASP A 143 -25.88 -11.02 -9.81
C ASP A 143 -25.16 -11.79 -8.68
N PHE A 144 -24.68 -11.10 -7.64
CA PHE A 144 -24.08 -11.72 -6.44
C PHE A 144 -25.10 -12.07 -5.34
N GLY A 145 -26.39 -12.10 -5.70
CA GLY A 145 -27.50 -12.41 -4.81
C GLY A 145 -28.21 -13.70 -5.20
N ASP A 146 -27.50 -14.83 -5.28
CA ASP A 146 -28.16 -16.14 -5.19
C ASP A 146 -27.64 -16.90 -3.99
N GLY A 147 -28.58 -17.27 -3.12
CA GLY A 147 -28.35 -17.72 -1.76
C GLY A 147 -27.74 -19.12 -1.71
N VAL A 148 -27.16 -19.41 -0.55
CA VAL A 148 -26.92 -20.76 -0.03
C VAL A 148 -27.94 -21.78 -0.57
N GLU A 149 -27.50 -22.67 -1.46
CA GLU A 149 -28.18 -23.94 -1.67
C GLU A 149 -27.99 -24.77 -0.37
N LEU A 150 -29.07 -24.94 0.39
CA LEU A 150 -29.18 -25.87 1.52
C LEU A 150 -29.33 -27.31 1.02
#